data_AF-A0A1L8R981-F1
#
_entry.id   AF-A0A1L8R981-F1
#
_cell.length_a   1.000
_cell.length_b   1.000
_cell.length_c   1.000
_cell.angle_alpha   90.00
_cell.angle_beta   90.00
_cell.angle_gamma   90.00
#
_symmetry.space_group_name_H-M   'P 1'
#
loop_
_entity.id
_entity.type
_entity.pdbx_description
1 polymer ?
#
loop_
_entity_poly.entity_id
_entity_poly.type
_entity_poly.pdbx_seq_one_letter_code
_entity_poly.pdbx_strand_id
1 'polypeptide(L)'
;MYLVVSPNQLGYFKPETTAVRLKNFLKKSEDEKRFLTYLHFIEICSKLFIKVQPLQPELYQSEVNSIFQKERWEPFLAEYLLFFQPFFKDERWVYMVRKLRQFQRLSLVRLLKMVFFCYWKKINAVDELCRKFNYSALENSS
;
A
#
# COMPACT_ATOMS: atom_id res chain seq x y z
N MET A 1 18.17 11.32 -7.57
CA MET A 1 18.78 10.66 -8.75
C MET A 1 17.65 10.00 -9.53
N TYR A 2 17.19 10.63 -10.61
CA TYR A 2 16.15 10.08 -11.47
C TYR A 2 16.78 8.97 -12.32
N LEU A 3 16.38 7.72 -12.09
CA LEU A 3 16.79 6.58 -12.89
C LEU A 3 16.04 6.66 -14.24
N VAL A 4 16.58 7.45 -15.17
CA VAL A 4 16.18 7.40 -16.58
C VAL A 4 16.84 6.15 -17.17
N VAL A 5 16.22 5.00 -16.95
CA VAL A 5 16.63 3.75 -17.61
C VAL A 5 16.14 3.85 -19.05
N SER A 6 17.05 3.79 -20.01
CA SER A 6 16.62 3.79 -21.41
C SER A 6 15.87 2.49 -21.72
N PRO A 7 14.87 2.51 -22.64
CA PRO A 7 14.18 1.29 -23.09
C PRO A 7 15.14 0.20 -23.57
N ASN A 8 16.29 0.60 -24.12
CA ASN A 8 17.35 -0.32 -24.52
C ASN A 8 18.00 -1.02 -23.33
N GLN A 9 18.22 -0.33 -22.20
CA GLN A 9 18.72 -0.97 -20.97
C GLN A 9 17.69 -1.91 -20.34
N LEU A 10 16.40 -1.60 -20.45
CA LEU A 10 15.31 -2.46 -19.98
C LEU A 10 15.20 -3.75 -20.80
N GLY A 11 15.43 -3.69 -22.11
CA GLY A 11 15.39 -4.86 -23.00
C GLY A 11 16.50 -5.89 -22.77
N TYR A 12 17.54 -5.57 -21.98
CA TYR A 12 18.59 -6.52 -21.58
C TYR A 12 18.31 -7.23 -20.25
N PHE A 13 17.19 -6.92 -19.58
CA PHE A 13 16.80 -7.63 -18.38
C PHE A 13 16.32 -9.04 -18.72
N LYS A 14 17.23 -10.01 -18.57
CA LYS A 14 16.87 -11.43 -18.53
C LYS A 14 15.98 -11.67 -17.31
N PRO A 15 14.78 -12.26 -17.44
CA PRO A 15 13.85 -12.43 -16.33
C PRO A 15 14.45 -13.15 -15.13
N GLU A 16 15.24 -14.20 -15.36
CA GLU A 16 15.82 -15.02 -14.30
C GLU A 16 16.89 -14.23 -13.52
N THR A 17 17.76 -13.51 -14.23
CA THR A 17 18.79 -12.68 -13.59
C THR A 17 18.17 -11.53 -12.81
N THR A 18 17.11 -10.93 -13.37
CA THR A 18 16.35 -9.85 -12.72
C THR A 18 15.63 -10.36 -11.48
N ALA A 19 15.04 -11.55 -11.55
CA ALA A 19 14.40 -12.21 -10.42
C ALA A 19 15.39 -12.44 -9.28
N VAL A 20 16.57 -12.99 -9.56
CA VAL A 20 17.62 -13.17 -8.55
C VAL A 20 18.00 -11.83 -7.89
N ARG A 21 18.20 -10.77 -8.68
CA ARG A 21 18.55 -9.44 -8.16
C ARG A 21 17.44 -8.85 -7.28
N LEU A 22 16.19 -8.91 -7.71
CA LEU A 22 15.05 -8.37 -6.96
C LEU A 22 14.78 -9.17 -5.68
N LYS A 23 14.92 -10.51 -5.71
CA LYS A 23 14.83 -11.34 -4.51
C LYS A 23 15.92 -11.02 -3.51
N ASN A 24 17.16 -10.85 -3.98
CA ASN A 24 18.27 -10.44 -3.13
C ASN A 24 18.07 -9.03 -2.56
N PHE A 25 17.51 -8.11 -3.35
CA PHE A 25 17.10 -6.79 -2.87
C PHE A 25 16.06 -6.90 -1.76
N LEU A 26 14.99 -7.69 -1.95
CA LEU A 26 13.95 -7.89 -0.95
C LEU A 26 14.53 -8.47 0.35
N LYS A 27 15.39 -9.49 0.25
CA LYS A 27 16.07 -10.08 1.42
C LYS A 27 16.98 -9.11 2.18
N LYS A 28 17.61 -8.15 1.50
CA LYS A 28 18.55 -7.20 2.11
C LYS A 28 17.86 -5.97 2.68
N SER A 29 16.83 -5.48 2.01
CA SER A 29 16.17 -4.22 2.36
C SER A 29 14.89 -4.41 3.18
N GLU A 30 14.27 -5.58 3.07
CA GLU A 30 12.92 -5.86 3.59
C GLU A 30 11.85 -4.88 3.07
N ASP A 31 12.14 -4.13 1.99
CA ASP A 31 11.25 -3.12 1.40
C ASP A 31 10.28 -3.77 0.40
N GLU A 32 9.21 -4.35 0.94
CA GLU A 32 8.16 -5.03 0.18
C GLU A 32 7.45 -4.11 -0.80
N LYS A 33 7.19 -2.86 -0.41
CA LYS A 33 6.53 -1.89 -1.26
C LYS A 33 7.35 -1.62 -2.51
N ARG A 34 8.65 -1.39 -2.35
CA ARG A 34 9.53 -1.13 -3.49
C ARG A 34 9.71 -2.38 -4.35
N PHE A 35 9.78 -3.56 -3.74
CA PHE A 35 9.80 -4.82 -4.48
C PHE A 35 8.56 -4.98 -5.36
N LEU A 36 7.34 -4.82 -4.82
CA LEU A 36 6.10 -4.87 -5.60
C LEU A 36 6.04 -3.77 -6.67
N THR A 37 6.56 -2.58 -6.36
CA THR A 37 6.67 -1.48 -7.33
C THR A 37 7.54 -1.88 -8.53
N TYR A 38 8.66 -2.56 -8.31
CA TYR A 38 9.51 -3.04 -9.39
C TYR A 38 8.82 -4.10 -10.25
N LEU A 39 8.10 -5.04 -9.66
CA LEU A 39 7.36 -6.04 -10.44
C LEU A 39 6.26 -5.39 -11.28
N HIS A 40 5.54 -4.40 -10.72
CA HIS A 40 4.57 -3.61 -11.47
C HIS A 40 5.22 -2.84 -12.61
N PHE A 41 6.37 -2.23 -12.35
CA PHE A 41 7.14 -1.50 -13.36
C PHE A 41 7.59 -2.41 -14.51
N ILE A 42 8.06 -3.63 -14.22
CA ILE A 42 8.44 -4.61 -15.25
C ILE A 42 7.26 -4.93 -16.17
N GLU A 43 6.08 -5.15 -15.60
CA GLU A 43 4.87 -5.47 -16.37
C GLU A 43 4.34 -4.28 -17.18
N ILE A 44 4.50 -3.05 -16.67
CA ILE A 44 4.22 -1.86 -17.48
C ILE A 44 5.22 -1.78 -18.64
N CYS A 45 6.51 -2.00 -18.36
CA CYS A 45 7.55 -1.93 -19.39
C CYS A 45 7.38 -3.00 -20.47
N SER A 46 6.97 -4.22 -20.13
CA SER A 46 6.73 -5.29 -21.11
C SER A 46 5.58 -4.95 -22.07
N LYS A 47 4.57 -4.20 -21.60
CA LYS A 47 3.46 -3.71 -22.44
C LYS A 47 3.87 -2.55 -23.34
N LEU A 48 4.79 -1.71 -22.88
CA LEU A 48 5.22 -0.52 -23.60
C LEU A 48 6.38 -0.77 -24.57
N PHE A 49 7.22 -1.79 -24.32
CA PHE A 49 8.45 -2.02 -25.07
C PHE A 49 8.56 -3.46 -25.56
N ILE A 50 8.62 -3.65 -26.88
CA ILE A 50 8.67 -4.96 -27.56
C ILE A 50 9.84 -5.84 -27.07
N LYS A 51 10.97 -5.23 -26.70
CA LYS A 51 12.17 -5.95 -26.26
C LYS A 51 12.14 -6.39 -24.80
N VAL A 52 11.20 -5.91 -24.00
CA VAL A 52 11.11 -6.24 -22.57
C VAL A 52 10.23 -7.46 -22.41
N GLN A 53 10.77 -8.50 -21.79
CA GLN A 53 10.00 -9.72 -21.55
C GLN A 53 8.93 -9.49 -20.46
N PRO A 54 7.76 -10.13 -20.58
CA PRO A 54 6.68 -10.00 -19.61
C PRO A 54 7.06 -10.54 -18.23
N LEU A 55 6.38 -10.06 -17.20
CA LEU A 55 6.57 -10.56 -15.85
C LEU A 55 6.15 -12.04 -15.80
N GLN A 56 7.06 -12.93 -15.40
CA GLN A 56 6.80 -14.35 -15.26
C GLN A 56 6.39 -14.68 -13.82
N PRO A 57 5.13 -15.04 -13.52
CA PRO A 57 4.66 -15.22 -12.15
C PRO A 57 5.42 -16.32 -11.39
N GLU A 58 5.81 -17.40 -12.07
CA GLU A 58 6.54 -18.52 -11.49
C GLU A 58 7.86 -18.09 -10.81
N LEU A 59 8.52 -17.07 -11.36
CA LEU A 59 9.77 -16.56 -10.80
C LEU A 59 9.59 -15.82 -9.48
N TYR A 60 8.42 -15.23 -9.20
CA TYR A 60 8.18 -14.38 -8.03
C TYR A 60 7.08 -14.91 -7.09
N GLN A 61 6.53 -16.08 -7.39
CA GLN A 61 5.36 -16.65 -6.73
C GLN A 61 5.55 -16.80 -5.21
N SER A 62 6.72 -17.24 -4.77
CA SER A 62 7.04 -17.41 -3.35
C SER A 62 7.03 -16.08 -2.59
N GLU A 63 7.67 -15.06 -3.14
CA GLU A 63 7.82 -13.75 -2.53
C GLU A 63 6.47 -13.03 -2.49
N VAL A 64 5.74 -13.00 -3.61
CA VAL A 64 4.40 -12.40 -3.67
C VAL A 64 3.45 -13.09 -2.68
N ASN A 65 3.46 -14.43 -2.60
CA ASN A 65 2.66 -15.14 -1.61
C ASN A 65 3.04 -14.75 -0.19
N SER A 66 4.33 -14.72 0.16
CA SER A 66 4.77 -14.37 1.51
C SER A 66 4.33 -12.96 1.93
N ILE A 67 4.39 -11.99 1.01
CA ILE A 67 4.01 -10.60 1.26
C ILE A 67 2.49 -10.50 1.49
N PHE A 68 1.68 -11.06 0.59
CA PHE A 68 0.22 -10.93 0.65
C PHE A 68 -0.42 -11.83 1.72
N GLN A 69 0.24 -12.90 2.15
CA GLN A 69 -0.27 -13.81 3.18
C GLN A 69 -0.05 -13.31 4.61
N LYS A 70 0.80 -12.30 4.86
CA LYS A 70 0.97 -11.68 6.20
C LYS A 70 -0.34 -11.31 6.87
N GLU A 71 -0.50 -11.65 8.14
CA GLU A 71 -1.74 -11.36 8.89
C GLU A 71 -2.09 -9.87 8.90
N ARG A 72 -1.09 -9.02 9.15
CA ARG A 72 -1.23 -7.58 9.15
C ARG A 72 -0.91 -7.02 7.77
N TRP A 73 -1.93 -6.52 7.09
CA TRP A 73 -1.75 -5.81 5.84
C TRP A 73 -1.33 -4.36 6.05
N GLU A 74 -0.39 -3.93 5.21
CA GLU A 74 -0.09 -2.52 5.02
C GLU A 74 -0.99 -1.93 3.93
N PRO A 75 -1.30 -0.62 3.99
CA PRO A 75 -2.19 0.03 3.02
C PRO A 75 -1.79 -0.17 1.55
N PHE A 76 -0.49 -0.14 1.25
CA PHE A 76 -0.01 -0.28 -0.14
C PHE A 76 -0.37 -1.65 -0.75
N LEU A 77 -0.53 -2.71 0.05
CA LEU A 77 -0.90 -4.04 -0.46
C LEU A 77 -2.27 -4.04 -1.13
N ALA A 78 -3.20 -3.24 -0.63
CA ALA A 78 -4.52 -3.11 -1.23
C ALA A 78 -4.45 -2.52 -2.65
N GLU A 79 -3.54 -1.56 -2.87
CA GLU A 79 -3.33 -0.89 -4.17
C GLU A 79 -2.78 -1.88 -5.21
N TYR A 80 -1.88 -2.76 -4.80
CA TYR A 80 -1.22 -3.70 -5.69
C TYR A 80 -1.99 -5.02 -5.90
N LEU A 81 -3.01 -5.32 -5.10
CA LEU A 81 -3.65 -6.64 -5.13
C LEU A 81 -4.22 -7.01 -6.50
N LEU A 82 -4.94 -6.08 -7.14
CA LEU A 82 -5.54 -6.31 -8.46
C LEU A 82 -4.48 -6.57 -9.51
N PHE A 83 -3.37 -5.84 -9.45
CA PHE A 83 -2.26 -6.00 -10.37
C PHE A 83 -1.63 -7.40 -10.24
N PHE A 84 -1.50 -7.92 -9.02
CA PHE A 84 -0.96 -9.26 -8.77
C PHE A 84 -2.01 -10.38 -8.81
N GLN A 85 -3.22 -10.15 -9.32
CA GLN A 85 -4.22 -11.21 -9.50
C GLN A 85 -3.65 -12.48 -10.18
N PRO A 86 -2.82 -12.40 -11.23
CA PRO A 86 -2.28 -13.60 -11.88
C PRO A 86 -1.46 -14.52 -10.96
N PHE A 87 -0.98 -14.02 -9.82
CA PHE A 87 -0.26 -14.80 -8.81
C PHE A 87 -1.17 -15.62 -7.91
N PHE A 88 -2.49 -15.42 -7.95
CA PHE A 88 -3.44 -16.09 -7.08
C PHE A 88 -4.44 -16.87 -7.93
N LYS A 89 -4.25 -18.19 -8.02
CA LYS A 89 -5.19 -19.07 -8.74
C LYS A 89 -6.45 -19.33 -7.90
N ASP A 90 -7.60 -19.26 -8.56
CA ASP A 90 -8.91 -19.73 -8.10
C ASP A 90 -9.22 -19.36 -6.63
N GLU A 91 -9.22 -20.34 -5.73
CA GLU A 91 -9.53 -20.19 -4.32
C GLU A 91 -8.62 -19.19 -3.60
N ARG A 92 -7.35 -19.11 -4.00
CA ARG A 92 -6.40 -18.14 -3.42
C ARG A 92 -6.81 -16.72 -3.77
N TRP A 93 -7.34 -16.49 -4.97
CA TRP A 93 -7.85 -15.17 -5.34
C TRP A 93 -9.06 -14.80 -4.49
N VAL A 94 -10.01 -15.72 -4.34
CA VAL A 94 -11.20 -15.51 -3.49
C VAL A 94 -10.79 -15.20 -2.05
N TYR A 95 -9.81 -15.92 -1.50
CA TYR A 95 -9.26 -15.65 -0.18
C TYR A 95 -8.63 -14.25 -0.09
N MET A 96 -7.83 -13.84 -1.07
CA MET A 96 -7.23 -12.50 -1.10
C MET A 96 -8.28 -11.39 -1.17
N VAL A 97 -9.34 -11.56 -1.96
CA VAL A 97 -10.45 -10.60 -2.02
C VAL A 97 -11.19 -10.50 -0.69
N ARG A 98 -11.41 -11.62 0.01
CA ARG A 98 -12.01 -11.61 1.36
C ARG A 98 -11.12 -10.85 2.34
N LYS A 99 -9.80 -11.07 2.28
CA LYS A 99 -8.82 -10.38 3.11
C LYS A 99 -8.79 -8.87 2.85
N LEU A 100 -8.85 -8.45 1.58
CA LEU A 100 -8.97 -7.04 1.22
C LEU A 100 -10.23 -6.40 1.83
N ARG A 101 -11.39 -7.07 1.74
CA ARG A 101 -12.63 -6.55 2.34
C ARG A 101 -12.51 -6.38 3.85
N GLN A 102 -11.89 -7.35 4.53
CA GLN A 102 -11.66 -7.25 5.97
C GLN A 102 -10.74 -6.07 6.30
N PHE A 103 -9.66 -5.90 5.54
CA PHE A 103 -8.74 -4.78 5.68
C PHE A 103 -9.43 -3.42 5.48
N GLN A 104 -10.27 -3.29 4.44
CA GLN A 104 -11.05 -2.09 4.17
C GLN A 104 -12.04 -1.77 5.29
N ARG A 105 -12.75 -2.79 5.82
CA ARG A 105 -13.66 -2.62 6.96
C ARG A 105 -12.93 -2.11 8.20
N LEU A 106 -11.81 -2.72 8.55
CA LEU A 106 -11.01 -2.29 9.70
C LEU A 106 -10.48 -0.86 9.53
N SER A 107 -10.05 -0.52 8.31
CA SER A 107 -9.56 0.82 7.98
C SER A 107 -10.68 1.86 8.10
N LEU A 108 -11.88 1.56 7.61
CA LEU A 108 -13.04 2.44 7.71
C LEU A 108 -13.47 2.64 9.17
N VAL A 109 -13.49 1.59 9.99
CA VAL A 109 -13.79 1.71 11.42
C VAL A 109 -12.77 2.62 12.13
N ARG A 110 -11.47 2.51 11.81
CA ARG A 110 -10.43 3.39 12.36
C ARG A 110 -10.64 4.84 11.93
N LEU A 111 -10.98 5.09 10.67
CA LEU A 111 -11.28 6.43 10.16
C LEU A 111 -12.49 7.04 10.87
N LEU A 112 -13.58 6.29 11.01
CA LEU A 112 -14.77 6.76 11.73
C LEU A 112 -14.46 7.10 13.20
N LYS A 113 -13.66 6.26 13.88
CA LYS A 113 -13.20 6.54 15.25
C LYS A 113 -12.37 7.82 15.33
N MET A 114 -11.46 8.05 14.38
CA MET A 114 -10.69 9.30 14.32
C MET A 114 -11.58 10.51 14.09
N VAL A 115 -12.52 10.45 13.14
CA VAL A 115 -13.45 11.54 12.86
C VAL A 115 -14.27 11.87 14.10
N PHE A 116 -14.82 10.85 14.77
CA PHE A 116 -15.58 11.03 16.01
C PHE A 116 -14.73 11.66 17.11
N PHE A 117 -13.50 11.18 17.31
CA PHE A 117 -12.58 11.73 18.29
C PHE A 117 -12.22 13.20 18.01
N CYS A 118 -11.94 13.55 16.75
CA CYS A 118 -11.69 14.93 16.34
C CYS A 118 -12.91 15.83 16.58
N TYR A 119 -14.11 15.34 16.26
CA TYR A 119 -15.35 16.08 16.47
C TYR A 119 -15.62 16.32 17.96
N TRP A 120 -15.45 15.28 18.79
CA TRP A 120 -15.56 15.36 20.24
C TRP A 120 -14.58 16.37 20.84
N LYS A 121 -13.31 16.33 20.42
CA LYS A 121 -12.29 17.29 20.87
C LYS A 121 -12.66 18.72 20.49
N LYS A 122 -13.23 18.93 19.30
CA LYS A 122 -13.69 20.24 18.84
C LYS A 122 -14.85 20.77 19.67
N ILE A 123 -15.85 19.92 19.96
CA ILE A 123 -16.98 20.31 20.84
C ILE A 123 -16.46 20.71 22.22
N ASN A 124 -15.60 19.90 22.84
CA ASN A 124 -15.05 20.21 24.17
C ASN A 124 -14.28 21.53 24.18
N ALA A 125 -13.52 21.84 23.12
CA ALA A 125 -12.79 23.10 23.02
C ALA A 125 -13.74 24.31 22.89
N VAL A 126 -14.85 24.16 22.15
CA VAL A 126 -15.89 25.21 22.05
C VAL A 126 -16.58 25.42 23.39
N ASP A 127 -16.94 24.35 24.09
CA ASP A 127 -17.54 24.42 25.43
C ASP A 127 -16.62 25.13 26.43
N GLU A 128 -15.31 24.83 26.40
CA GLU A 128 -14.32 25.46 27.27
C GLU A 128 -14.17 26.96 26.97
N LEU A 129 -14.20 27.36 25.70
CA LEU A 129 -14.21 28.76 25.28
C LEU A 129 -15.48 29.50 25.72
N CYS A 130 -16.66 28.90 25.54
CA CYS A 130 -17.93 29.46 25.98
C CYS A 130 -17.96 29.66 27.50
N ARG A 131 -17.44 28.70 28.28
CA ARG A 131 -17.30 28.87 29.73
C ARG A 131 -16.39 30.04 30.08
N LYS A 132 -15.20 30.13 29.48
CA LYS A 132 -14.26 31.24 29.73
C LYS A 132 -14.88 32.61 29.41
N PHE A 133 -15.62 32.73 28.32
CA PHE A 133 -16.35 33.96 27.96
C PHE A 133 -17.45 34.32 28.95
N ASN A 134 -18.20 33.34 29.45
CA ASN A 134 -19.26 33.61 30.42
C ASN A 134 -18.69 34.03 31.79
N TYR A 135 -17.56 33.45 32.22
CA TYR A 135 -16.89 33.87 33.46
C TYR A 135 -16.31 35.28 33.34
N SER A 136 -15.72 35.66 32.20
CA SER A 136 -15.20 37.02 32.00
C SER A 136 -16.29 38.09 31.85
N ALA A 137 -17.48 37.73 31.38
CA ALA A 137 -18.62 38.64 31.33
C ALA A 137 -19.21 38.92 32.74
N LEU A 138 -19.17 37.94 33.64
CA LEU A 138 -19.63 38.07 35.03
C LEU A 138 -18.66 38.90 35.89
N GLU A 139 -17.34 38.76 35.70
CA GLU A 139 -16.35 39.58 36.43
C GLU A 139 -16.34 41.06 36.01
N ASN A 140 -16.70 41.37 34.76
CA ASN A 140 -16.76 42.76 34.25
C ASN A 140 -18.10 43.47 34.50
N SER A 141 -19.07 42.80 35.11
CA SER A 141 -20.41 43.34 35.45
C SER A 141 -20.63 43.52 36.96
N SER A 142 -19.58 43.32 37.75
CA SER A 142 -19.51 43.58 39.21
C SER A 142 -18.71 44.84 39.48
#